data_AF-A0A937JA73-F1
#
_entry.id   AF-A0A937JA73-F1
#
_cell.length_a   1.000
_cell.length_b   1.000
_cell.length_c   1.000
_cell.angle_alpha   90.00
_cell.angle_beta   90.00
_cell.angle_gamma   90.00
#
_symmetry.space_group_name_H-M   'P 1'
#
loop_
_entity.id
_entity.type
_entity.pdbx_description
1 polymer ?
#
loop_
_entity_poly.entity_id
_entity_poly.type
_entity_poly.pdbx_seq_one_letter_code
_entity_poly.pdbx_strand_id
1 'polypeptide(L)'
;MFFLLLAVPVMLPAQTSFKHAVDYNDFIIGEQTRIGTAINAFNEACGKGKLNQMNTRHAEVVSQIKTSLAAVKALKPYKNNTAFRDAAVALFQMYESIAGNEYLEIIALMNEGIDVGNNRSRFIDVLGKIDIRSKVVNDTFLAKQKAFAEEFNVKLEAPKTEEAPKTKTP
;
A
#
# COMPACT_ATOMS: atom_id res chain seq x y z
N MET A 1 -47.60 -30.24 2.44
CA MET A 1 -46.83 -29.02 2.76
C MET A 1 -45.47 -29.15 2.10
N PHE A 2 -45.26 -28.49 0.96
CA PHE A 2 -44.06 -28.62 0.11
C PHE A 2 -43.13 -27.44 0.43
N PHE A 3 -41.96 -27.71 1.02
CA PHE A 3 -40.94 -26.68 1.30
C PHE A 3 -40.12 -26.46 0.02
N LEU A 4 -40.33 -25.32 -0.64
CA LEU A 4 -39.51 -24.88 -1.77
C LEU A 4 -38.20 -24.28 -1.22
N LEU A 5 -37.10 -25.03 -1.35
CA LEU A 5 -35.74 -24.56 -1.02
C LEU A 5 -35.27 -23.62 -2.14
N LEU A 6 -35.43 -22.31 -1.95
CA LEU A 6 -34.84 -21.28 -2.81
C LEU A 6 -33.32 -21.28 -2.61
N ALA A 7 -32.61 -21.97 -3.50
CA ALA A 7 -31.17 -21.82 -3.65
C ALA A 7 -30.88 -20.44 -4.22
N VAL A 8 -30.50 -19.49 -3.37
CA VAL A 8 -29.97 -18.19 -3.81
C VAL A 8 -28.58 -18.45 -4.39
N PRO A 9 -28.34 -18.22 -5.69
CA PRO A 9 -27.00 -18.35 -6.25
C PRO A 9 -26.12 -17.27 -5.63
N VAL A 10 -25.18 -17.68 -4.78
CA VAL A 10 -24.11 -16.80 -4.31
C VAL A 10 -23.25 -16.49 -5.54
N MET A 11 -23.45 -15.30 -6.11
CA MET A 11 -22.62 -14.78 -7.19
C MET A 11 -21.23 -14.50 -6.61
N LEU A 12 -20.34 -15.49 -6.71
CA LEU A 12 -18.94 -15.30 -6.35
C LEU A 12 -18.34 -14.27 -7.34
N PRO A 13 -17.72 -13.19 -6.86
CA PRO A 13 -17.04 -12.24 -7.74
C PRO A 13 -16.03 -12.98 -8.63
N ALA A 14 -16.01 -12.64 -9.92
CA ALA A 14 -15.10 -13.23 -10.88
C ALA A 14 -13.65 -12.99 -10.43
N GLN A 15 -12.92 -14.07 -10.12
CA GLN A 15 -11.51 -13.98 -9.75
C GLN A 15 -10.65 -13.78 -11.00
N THR A 16 -9.76 -12.80 -10.96
CA THR A 16 -8.85 -12.48 -12.07
C THR A 16 -7.73 -13.52 -12.15
N SER A 17 -7.42 -13.99 -13.37
CA SER A 17 -6.33 -14.93 -13.65
C SER A 17 -5.48 -14.46 -14.80
N PHE A 18 -4.17 -14.68 -14.71
CA PHE A 18 -3.20 -14.29 -15.73
C PHE A 18 -2.60 -15.50 -16.43
N LYS A 19 -2.33 -15.38 -17.73
CA LYS A 19 -1.67 -16.41 -18.51
C LYS A 19 -0.15 -16.35 -18.34
N HIS A 20 0.43 -15.15 -18.38
CA HIS A 20 1.87 -14.94 -18.28
C HIS A 20 2.26 -14.44 -16.88
N ALA A 21 3.41 -14.89 -16.39
CA ALA A 21 3.90 -14.54 -15.06
C ALA A 21 4.28 -13.07 -14.96
N VAL A 22 4.79 -12.49 -16.06
CA VAL A 22 5.09 -11.07 -16.16
C VAL A 22 3.82 -10.23 -15.96
N ASP A 23 2.70 -10.57 -16.59
CA ASP A 23 1.42 -9.85 -16.40
C ASP A 23 0.95 -9.91 -14.94
N TYR A 24 1.14 -11.06 -14.28
CA TYR A 24 0.82 -11.24 -12.86
C TYR A 24 1.68 -10.33 -11.97
N ASN A 25 2.98 -10.29 -12.25
CA ASN A 25 3.92 -9.41 -11.55
C ASN A 25 3.56 -7.94 -11.76
N ASP A 26 3.41 -7.54 -13.01
CA ASP A 26 3.19 -6.15 -13.40
C ASP A 26 1.85 -5.64 -12.87
N PHE A 27 0.85 -6.50 -12.76
CA PHE A 27 -0.40 -6.16 -12.11
C PHE A 27 -0.19 -5.81 -10.63
N ILE A 28 0.46 -6.68 -9.85
CA ILE A 28 0.71 -6.46 -8.42
C ILE A 28 1.58 -5.21 -8.20
N ILE A 29 2.65 -5.06 -8.99
CA ILE A 29 3.55 -3.91 -8.92
C ILE A 29 2.87 -2.62 -9.37
N GLY A 30 1.99 -2.70 -10.36
CA GLY A 30 1.14 -1.59 -10.77
C GLY A 30 0.24 -1.11 -9.63
N GLU A 31 -0.37 -2.03 -8.88
CA GLU A 31 -1.15 -1.68 -7.69
C GLU A 31 -0.29 -1.05 -6.60
N GLN A 32 0.89 -1.62 -6.29
CA GLN A 32 1.83 -1.03 -5.33
C GLN A 32 2.25 0.38 -5.75
N THR A 33 2.53 0.58 -7.03
CA THR A 33 2.96 1.88 -7.59
C THR A 33 1.87 2.94 -7.47
N ARG A 34 0.60 2.57 -7.70
CA ARG A 34 -0.54 3.47 -7.51
C ARG A 34 -0.68 3.91 -6.05
N ILE A 35 -0.55 2.97 -5.10
CA ILE A 35 -0.52 3.30 -3.66
C ILE A 35 0.66 4.24 -3.35
N GLY A 36 1.87 3.91 -3.82
CA GLY A 36 3.06 4.73 -3.61
C GLY A 36 2.91 6.16 -4.13
N THR A 37 2.29 6.32 -5.31
CA THR A 37 1.97 7.63 -5.88
C THR A 37 1.04 8.45 -4.98
N ALA A 38 -0.02 7.82 -4.46
CA ALA A 38 -0.94 8.48 -3.54
C ALA A 38 -0.26 8.86 -2.21
N ILE A 39 0.59 7.98 -1.66
CA ILE A 39 1.38 8.25 -0.45
C ILE A 39 2.34 9.42 -0.68
N ASN A 40 3.02 9.47 -1.82
CA ASN A 40 3.91 10.58 -2.16
C ASN A 40 3.16 11.91 -2.23
N ALA A 41 1.97 11.93 -2.82
CA ALA A 41 1.11 13.12 -2.85
C ALA A 41 0.69 13.59 -1.44
N PHE A 42 0.42 12.65 -0.52
CA PHE A 42 0.17 12.96 0.89
C PHE A 42 1.41 13.54 1.58
N ASN A 43 2.58 12.92 1.40
CA ASN A 43 3.84 13.38 1.97
C ASN A 43 4.20 14.79 1.48
N GLU A 44 3.98 15.08 0.19
CA GLU A 44 4.15 16.43 -0.36
C GLU A 44 3.21 17.46 0.29
N ALA A 45 1.95 17.10 0.54
CA ALA A 45 0.99 17.99 1.20
C ALA A 45 1.43 18.30 2.65
N CYS A 46 1.95 17.28 3.36
CA CYS A 46 2.54 17.44 4.68
C CYS A 46 3.77 18.34 4.65
N GLY A 47 4.73 18.09 3.76
CA GLY A 47 5.94 18.90 3.63
C GLY A 47 5.68 20.38 3.28
N LYS A 48 4.56 20.66 2.60
CA LYS A 48 4.11 22.03 2.25
C LYS A 48 3.22 22.68 3.33
N GLY A 49 2.90 21.98 4.42
CA GLY A 49 2.03 22.48 5.50
C GLY A 49 0.60 22.81 5.07
N LYS A 50 0.10 22.19 3.98
CA LYS A 50 -1.22 22.52 3.41
C LYS A 50 -2.31 21.64 4.04
N LEU A 51 -2.74 21.98 5.25
CA LEU A 51 -3.71 21.20 6.05
C LEU A 51 -4.96 20.77 5.26
N ASN A 52 -5.58 21.68 4.52
CA ASN A 52 -6.75 21.34 3.70
C ASN A 52 -6.45 20.28 2.63
N GLN A 53 -5.23 20.30 2.06
CA GLN A 53 -4.82 19.29 1.08
C GLN A 53 -4.48 17.97 1.76
N MET A 54 -3.97 17.97 2.99
CA MET A 54 -3.61 16.74 3.71
C MET A 54 -4.82 15.82 3.91
N ASN A 55 -5.97 16.36 4.32
CA ASN A 55 -7.20 15.56 4.47
C ASN A 55 -7.66 14.96 3.13
N THR A 56 -7.63 15.74 2.05
CA THR A 56 -7.97 15.23 0.71
C THR A 56 -7.01 14.14 0.27
N ARG A 57 -5.69 14.36 0.40
CA ARG A 57 -4.68 13.37 0.00
C ARG A 57 -4.73 12.12 0.87
N HIS A 58 -5.05 12.24 2.16
CA HIS A 58 -5.27 11.09 3.03
C HIS A 58 -6.45 10.23 2.56
N ALA A 59 -7.58 10.86 2.22
CA ALA A 59 -8.73 10.14 1.69
C ALA A 59 -8.39 9.42 0.35
N GLU A 60 -7.60 10.05 -0.51
CA GLU A 60 -7.10 9.44 -1.75
C GLU A 60 -6.19 8.22 -1.46
N VAL A 61 -5.28 8.32 -0.49
CA VAL A 61 -4.44 7.19 -0.04
C VAL A 61 -5.32 6.02 0.42
N VAL A 62 -6.26 6.27 1.33
CA VAL A 62 -7.15 5.24 1.86
C VAL A 62 -7.98 4.58 0.74
N SER A 63 -8.51 5.40 -0.18
CA SER A 63 -9.29 4.91 -1.33
C SER A 63 -8.45 4.02 -2.25
N GLN A 64 -7.22 4.46 -2.57
CA GLN A 64 -6.32 3.72 -3.43
C GLN A 64 -5.89 2.40 -2.78
N ILE A 65 -5.53 2.40 -1.49
CA ILE A 65 -5.18 1.18 -0.75
C ILE A 65 -6.33 0.18 -0.77
N LYS A 66 -7.57 0.60 -0.49
CA LYS A 66 -8.74 -0.29 -0.50
C LYS A 66 -8.98 -0.89 -1.89
N THR A 67 -8.87 -0.07 -2.92
CA THR A 67 -9.04 -0.50 -4.32
C THR A 67 -7.97 -1.54 -4.69
N SER A 68 -6.70 -1.24 -4.42
CA SER A 68 -5.57 -2.12 -4.72
C SER A 68 -5.60 -3.41 -3.90
N LEU A 69 -5.98 -3.34 -2.62
CA LEU A 69 -6.12 -4.50 -1.75
C LEU A 69 -7.22 -5.44 -2.23
N ALA A 70 -8.37 -4.89 -2.64
CA ALA A 70 -9.45 -5.68 -3.21
C ALA A 70 -9.03 -6.34 -4.53
N ALA A 71 -8.35 -5.59 -5.40
CA ALA A 71 -7.85 -6.06 -6.69
C ALA A 71 -6.87 -7.24 -6.53
N VAL A 72 -5.89 -7.13 -5.63
CA VAL A 72 -4.91 -8.20 -5.38
C VAL A 72 -5.51 -9.40 -4.66
N LYS A 73 -6.44 -9.19 -3.70
CA LYS A 73 -7.16 -10.30 -3.04
C LYS A 73 -8.01 -11.12 -4.01
N ALA A 74 -8.51 -10.50 -5.08
CA ALA A 74 -9.29 -11.17 -6.11
C ALA A 74 -8.45 -12.02 -7.08
N LEU A 75 -7.11 -11.99 -6.99
CA LEU A 75 -6.23 -12.77 -7.85
C LEU A 75 -6.26 -14.26 -7.48
N LYS A 76 -6.39 -15.10 -8.51
CA LYS A 76 -6.09 -16.52 -8.38
C LYS A 76 -4.61 -16.76 -8.07
N PRO A 77 -4.26 -17.89 -7.45
CA PRO A 77 -2.89 -18.37 -7.42
C PRO A 77 -2.32 -18.45 -8.85
N TYR A 78 -1.09 -18.00 -9.05
CA TYR A 78 -0.41 -18.19 -10.34
C TYR A 78 0.26 -19.56 -10.33
N LYS A 79 -0.21 -20.50 -11.16
CA LYS A 79 0.30 -21.89 -11.19
C LYS A 79 0.37 -22.54 -9.78
N ASN A 80 -0.69 -22.35 -8.99
CA ASN A 80 -0.82 -22.80 -7.58
C ASN A 80 0.11 -22.10 -6.57
N ASN A 81 0.94 -21.15 -6.99
CA ASN A 81 1.75 -20.33 -6.10
C ASN A 81 0.96 -19.07 -5.67
N THR A 82 0.83 -18.86 -4.36
CA THR A 82 0.17 -17.68 -3.77
C THR A 82 1.14 -16.74 -3.06
N ALA A 83 2.39 -17.13 -2.88
CA ALA A 83 3.30 -16.49 -1.93
C ALA A 83 3.52 -15.00 -2.24
N PHE A 84 3.64 -14.64 -3.51
CA PHE A 84 3.81 -13.24 -3.90
C PHE A 84 2.54 -12.41 -3.70
N ARG A 85 1.38 -12.92 -4.11
CA ARG A 85 0.07 -12.28 -3.85
C ARG A 85 -0.16 -12.08 -2.36
N ASP A 86 0.09 -13.11 -1.55
CA ASP A 86 -0.16 -13.06 -0.11
C ASP A 86 0.77 -12.04 0.56
N ALA A 87 2.02 -11.93 0.12
CA ALA A 87 2.93 -10.89 0.57
C ALA A 87 2.48 -9.48 0.14
N ALA A 88 1.94 -9.32 -1.07
CA ALA A 88 1.37 -8.06 -1.53
C ALA A 88 0.13 -7.65 -0.71
N VAL A 89 -0.74 -8.61 -0.39
CA VAL A 89 -1.88 -8.39 0.51
C VAL A 89 -1.41 -7.92 1.89
N ALA A 90 -0.40 -8.56 2.47
CA ALA A 90 0.16 -8.17 3.76
C ALA A 90 0.74 -6.74 3.72
N LEU A 91 1.47 -6.39 2.65
CA LEU A 91 2.00 -5.04 2.43
C LEU A 91 0.87 -4.01 2.38
N PHE A 92 -0.19 -4.28 1.63
CA PHE A 92 -1.29 -3.32 1.46
C PHE A 92 -2.14 -3.19 2.71
N GLN A 93 -2.29 -4.25 3.50
CA GLN A 93 -2.92 -4.19 4.83
C GLN A 93 -2.10 -3.37 5.83
N MET A 94 -0.77 -3.46 5.76
CA MET A 94 0.10 -2.60 6.54
C MET A 94 -0.06 -1.14 6.13
N TYR A 95 -0.10 -0.82 4.83
CA TYR A 95 -0.41 0.53 4.37
C TYR A 95 -1.78 1.01 4.86
N GLU A 96 -2.82 0.17 4.81
CA GLU A 96 -4.15 0.50 5.33
C GLU A 96 -4.09 0.85 6.81
N SER A 97 -3.36 0.06 7.60
CA SER A 97 -3.19 0.30 9.02
C SER A 97 -2.42 1.60 9.31
N ILE A 98 -1.35 1.89 8.57
CA ILE A 98 -0.58 3.14 8.71
C ILE A 98 -1.44 4.36 8.36
N ALA A 99 -2.17 4.28 7.24
CA ALA A 99 -3.06 5.35 6.82
C ALA A 99 -4.20 5.57 7.83
N GLY A 100 -4.73 4.50 8.42
CA GLY A 100 -5.82 4.56 9.39
C GLY A 100 -5.42 5.04 10.78
N ASN A 101 -4.13 5.05 11.13
CA ASN A 101 -3.67 5.41 12.47
C ASN A 101 -2.63 6.55 12.39
N GLU A 102 -1.39 6.23 12.01
CA GLU A 102 -0.28 7.19 12.05
C GLU A 102 -0.49 8.42 11.17
N TYR A 103 -1.12 8.28 10.00
CA TYR A 103 -1.40 9.45 9.15
C TYR A 103 -2.44 10.38 9.76
N LEU A 104 -3.44 9.83 10.45
CA LEU A 104 -4.42 10.64 11.19
C LEU A 104 -3.77 11.38 12.36
N GLU A 105 -2.84 10.73 13.08
CA GLU A 105 -2.09 11.38 14.14
C GLU A 105 -1.18 12.50 13.61
N ILE A 106 -0.51 12.28 12.47
CA ILE A 106 0.25 13.32 11.77
C ILE A 106 -0.62 14.54 11.42
N ILE A 107 -1.80 14.30 10.84
CA ILE A 107 -2.74 15.37 10.48
C ILE A 107 -3.17 16.15 11.74
N ALA A 108 -3.52 15.45 12.81
CA ALA A 108 -3.93 16.08 14.07
C ALA A 108 -2.82 16.95 14.66
N LEU A 109 -1.60 16.42 14.77
CA LEU A 109 -0.44 17.14 15.30
C LEU A 109 -0.09 18.38 14.47
N MET A 110 -0.17 18.27 13.14
CA MET A 110 0.07 19.40 12.25
C MET A 110 -1.03 20.46 12.34
N ASN A 111 -2.29 20.06 12.55
CA ASN A 111 -3.41 20.97 12.72
C ASN A 111 -3.37 21.70 14.07
N GLU A 112 -2.94 21.02 15.13
CA GLU A 112 -2.71 21.62 16.46
C GLU A 112 -1.48 22.55 16.49
N GLY A 113 -0.50 22.29 15.62
CA GLY A 113 0.77 22.99 15.55
C GLY A 113 1.90 22.14 16.14
N ILE A 114 2.94 21.91 15.32
CA ILE A 114 4.07 21.04 15.68
C ILE A 114 4.90 21.59 16.85
N ASP A 115 4.96 22.91 17.01
CA ASP A 115 5.72 23.57 18.10
C ASP A 115 4.93 23.71 19.40
N VAL A 116 3.70 23.19 19.46
CA VAL A 116 2.88 23.24 20.67
C VAL A 116 3.24 22.08 21.59
N GLY A 117 3.62 22.39 22.84
CA GLY A 117 3.86 21.38 23.87
C GLY A 117 4.89 20.34 23.46
N ASN A 118 4.51 19.06 23.48
CA ASN A 118 5.35 17.93 23.07
C ASN A 118 5.05 17.42 21.64
N ASN A 119 4.26 18.15 20.85
CA ASN A 119 3.78 17.68 19.54
C ASN A 119 4.93 17.35 18.59
N ARG A 120 6.03 18.10 18.62
CA ARG A 120 7.25 17.80 17.83
C ARG A 120 7.83 16.43 18.16
N SER A 121 7.93 16.07 19.44
CA SER A 121 8.42 14.74 19.86
C SER A 121 7.47 13.65 19.39
N ARG A 122 6.17 13.84 19.61
CA ARG A 122 5.14 12.89 19.17
C ARG A 122 5.17 12.68 17.65
N PHE A 123 5.33 13.75 16.89
CA PHE A 123 5.44 13.69 15.43
C PHE A 123 6.65 12.84 15.00
N ILE A 124 7.81 13.06 15.61
CA ILE A 124 9.02 12.26 15.36
C ILE A 124 8.79 10.78 15.73
N ASP A 125 8.15 10.51 16.86
CA ASP A 125 7.83 9.15 17.30
C ASP A 125 6.90 8.43 16.32
N VAL A 126 5.89 9.13 15.79
CA VAL A 126 4.97 8.59 14.78
C VAL A 126 5.73 8.23 13.50
N LEU A 127 6.64 9.10 13.03
CA LEU A 127 7.48 8.78 11.87
C LEU A 127 8.37 7.55 12.13
N GLY A 128 8.95 7.42 13.33
CA GLY A 128 9.74 6.26 13.72
C GLY A 128 8.92 4.96 13.73
N LYS A 129 7.67 5.00 14.22
CA LYS A 129 6.76 3.85 14.19
C LYS A 129 6.46 3.40 12.75
N ILE A 130 6.22 4.36 11.84
CA ILE A 130 5.99 4.05 10.42
C ILE A 130 7.19 3.30 9.84
N ASP A 131 8.41 3.78 10.07
CA ASP A 131 9.64 3.17 9.53
C ASP A 131 9.83 1.73 10.05
N ILE A 132 9.75 1.54 11.38
CA ILE A 132 9.89 0.23 12.02
C ILE A 132 8.87 -0.77 11.47
N ARG A 133 7.60 -0.36 11.37
CA ARG A 133 6.52 -1.23 10.90
C ARG A 133 6.64 -1.55 9.40
N SER A 134 7.13 -0.59 8.61
CA SER A 134 7.24 -0.74 7.16
C SER A 134 8.35 -1.70 6.74
N LYS A 135 9.45 -1.72 7.48
CA LYS A 135 10.65 -2.46 7.10
C LYS A 135 10.41 -3.97 6.89
N VAL A 136 9.87 -4.66 7.89
CA VAL A 136 9.74 -6.13 7.86
C VAL A 136 8.82 -6.60 6.74
N VAL A 137 7.69 -5.90 6.57
CA VAL A 137 6.68 -6.27 5.57
C VAL A 137 7.18 -5.94 4.16
N ASN A 138 7.85 -4.81 3.98
CA ASN A 138 8.47 -4.44 2.70
C ASN A 138 9.57 -5.42 2.28
N ASP A 139 10.46 -5.78 3.21
CA ASP A 139 11.54 -6.74 2.95
C ASP A 139 10.95 -8.11 2.56
N THR A 140 9.86 -8.54 3.22
CA THR A 140 9.13 -9.77 2.88
C THR A 140 8.51 -9.70 1.49
N PHE A 141 7.86 -8.59 1.16
CA PHE A 141 7.27 -8.37 -0.16
C PHE A 141 8.33 -8.47 -1.28
N LEU A 142 9.45 -7.75 -1.14
CA LEU A 142 10.53 -7.75 -2.11
C LEU A 142 11.16 -9.14 -2.28
N ALA A 143 11.36 -9.86 -1.17
CA ALA A 143 11.86 -11.23 -1.21
C ALA A 143 10.91 -12.17 -1.95
N LYS A 144 9.60 -12.04 -1.74
CA LYS A 144 8.60 -12.87 -2.43
C LYS A 144 8.41 -12.50 -3.90
N GLN A 145 8.52 -11.21 -4.25
CA GLN A 145 8.56 -10.80 -5.66
C GLN A 145 9.77 -11.41 -6.36
N LYS A 146 10.96 -11.32 -5.74
CA LYS A 146 12.19 -11.88 -6.30
C LYS A 146 12.09 -13.39 -6.51
N ALA A 147 11.61 -14.13 -5.49
CA ALA A 147 11.42 -15.57 -5.60
C ALA A 147 10.43 -15.94 -6.72
N PHE A 148 9.32 -15.21 -6.85
CA PHE A 148 8.36 -15.40 -7.94
C PHE A 148 9.01 -15.15 -9.32
N ALA A 149 9.81 -14.09 -9.43
CA ALA A 149 10.48 -13.74 -10.67
C ALA A 149 11.52 -14.79 -11.09
N GLU A 150 12.28 -15.33 -10.13
CA GLU A 150 13.23 -16.43 -10.34
C GLU A 150 12.50 -17.71 -10.77
N GLU A 151 11.43 -18.10 -10.07
CA GLU A 151 10.66 -19.31 -10.36
C GLU A 151 10.01 -19.30 -11.75
N PHE A 152 9.51 -18.13 -12.19
CA PHE A 152 8.77 -18.00 -13.44
C PHE A 152 9.51 -17.25 -14.55
N ASN A 153 10.82 -17.03 -14.40
CA ASN A 153 11.68 -16.34 -15.37
C ASN A 153 11.18 -14.93 -15.76
N VAL A 154 10.65 -14.18 -14.79
CA VAL A 154 10.26 -12.79 -14.98
C VAL A 154 11.50 -11.91 -14.82
N LYS A 155 11.75 -11.01 -15.78
CA LYS A 155 12.78 -9.99 -15.64
C LYS A 155 12.22 -8.85 -14.81
N LEU A 156 12.81 -8.61 -13.64
CA LEU A 156 12.45 -7.47 -12.81
C LEU A 156 13.02 -6.19 -13.42
N GLU A 157 12.20 -5.16 -13.56
CA GLU A 157 12.70 -3.82 -13.82
C GLU A 157 13.44 -3.30 -12.60
N ALA A 158 14.55 -2.58 -12.80
CA ALA A 158 15.23 -1.92 -11.71
C ALA A 158 14.26 -0.92 -11.04
N PRO A 159 14.27 -0.79 -9.70
CA PRO A 159 13.52 0.26 -9.04
C PRO A 159 13.94 1.59 -9.67
N LYS A 160 12.98 2.40 -10.13
CA LYS A 160 13.27 3.78 -10.48
C LYS A 160 13.70 4.46 -9.20
N THR A 161 15.00 4.61 -8.99
CA THR A 161 15.55 5.38 -7.88
C THR A 161 14.97 6.78 -7.96
N GLU A 162 14.11 7.13 -6.99
CA GLU A 162 13.90 8.53 -6.64
C GLU A 162 15.29 9.08 -6.31
N GLU A 163 15.80 9.98 -7.16
CA GLU A 163 16.99 10.75 -6.85
C GLU A 163 16.74 11.40 -5.48
N ALA A 164 17.60 11.09 -4.51
CA ALA A 164 17.59 11.75 -3.22
C ALA A 164 17.53 13.27 -3.46
N PRO A 165 16.69 14.02 -2.71
CA PRO A 165 16.64 15.46 -2.87
C PRO A 165 18.05 15.98 -2.69
N LYS A 166 18.60 16.60 -3.74
CA LYS A 166 19.91 17.27 -3.69
C LYS A 166 19.83 18.24 -2.53
N THR A 167 20.47 17.88 -1.41
CA THR A 167 20.66 18.74 -0.27
C THR A 167 21.37 19.99 -0.78
N LYS A 168 20.62 21.07 -0.96
CA LYS A 168 21.21 22.41 -0.96
C LYS A 168 21.65 22.66 0.47
N THR A 169 22.89 22.34 0.76
CA THR A 169 23.62 22.85 1.92
C THR A 169 24.25 24.18 1.53
N PRO A 170 24.46 25.07 2.53
CA PRO A 170 23.81 26.37 2.69
C PRO A 170 24.12 27.40 1.59
#